data_AF-A0A917LG55-F1
#
_entry.id   AF-A0A917LG55-F1
#
_cell.length_a   1.000
_cell.length_b   1.000
_cell.length_c   1.000
_cell.angle_alpha   90.00
_cell.angle_beta   90.00
_cell.angle_gamma   90.00
#
_symmetry.space_group_name_H-M   'P 1'
#
loop_
_entity.id
_entity.type
_entity.pdbx_description
1 polymer ?
#
loop_
_entity_poly.entity_id
_entity_poly.type
_entity_poly.pdbx_seq_one_letter_code
_entity_poly.pdbx_strand_id
1 'polypeptide(L)' 'MWSSVEIKERLHLWLNAEAAIAKGQAYQIGSRRLERANLHQVREQIKFWRTELDRVEGRKKRRVTRIVPRDL' A
#
# COMPACT_ATOMS: atom_id res chain seq x y z
N MET A 1 -4.65 -13.15 7.65
CA MET A 1 -3.70 -12.02 7.83
C MET A 1 -2.82 -12.01 6.60
N TRP A 2 -2.77 -10.93 5.83
CA TRP A 2 -1.97 -10.89 4.58
C TRP A 2 -0.48 -10.80 4.89
N SER A 3 0.35 -11.43 4.06
CA SER A 3 1.81 -11.33 4.17
C SER A 3 2.34 -10.00 3.58
N SER A 4 3.49 -9.53 4.08
CA SER A 4 4.13 -8.31 3.54
C SER A 4 4.46 -8.42 2.05
N VAL A 5 4.65 -9.63 1.53
CA VAL A 5 4.88 -9.92 0.12
C VAL A 5 3.60 -9.71 -0.68
N GLU A 6 2.49 -10.32 -0.26
CA GLU A 6 1.19 -10.17 -0.92
C GLU A 6 0.72 -8.70 -0.96
N ILE A 7 0.97 -7.94 0.10
CA ILE A 7 0.61 -6.51 0.15
C ILE A 7 1.41 -5.71 -0.89
N LYS A 8 2.71 -6.00 -1.05
CA LYS A 8 3.55 -5.34 -2.06
C LYS A 8 3.11 -5.69 -3.48
N GLU A 9 2.79 -6.96 -3.75
CA GLU A 9 2.28 -7.39 -5.06
C GLU A 9 0.97 -6.70 -5.42
N ARG A 10 0.01 -6.64 -4.48
CA ARG A 10 -1.24 -5.93 -4.69
C ARG A 10 -1.01 -4.44 -4.94
N LEU A 11 -0.15 -3.80 -4.14
CA LEU A 11 0.18 -2.39 -4.33
C LEU A 11 0.77 -2.12 -5.73
N HIS A 12 1.67 -3.00 -6.20
CA HIS A 12 2.23 -2.91 -7.56
C HIS A 12 1.15 -3.03 -8.65
N LEU A 13 0.20 -3.96 -8.50
CA LEU A 13 -0.90 -4.12 -9.43
C LEU A 13 -1.75 -2.83 -9.53
N TRP A 14 -2.07 -2.20 -8.39
CA TRP A 14 -2.83 -0.95 -8.35
C TRP A 14 -2.05 0.24 -8.92
N LEU A 15 -0.74 0.31 -8.73
CA LEU A 15 0.12 1.34 -9.34
C LEU A 15 0.16 1.20 -10.87
N ASN A 16 0.27 -0.03 -11.37
CA ASN A 16 0.20 -0.29 -12.81
C ASN A 16 -1.17 0.08 -13.38
N ALA A 17 -2.26 -0.17 -12.65
CA ALA A 17 -3.58 0.27 -13.04
C ALA A 17 -3.69 1.80 -13.12
N GLU A 18 -3.19 2.53 -12.12
CA GLU A 18 -3.17 4.00 -12.16
C GLU A 18 -2.41 4.51 -13.39
N ALA A 19 -1.26 3.91 -13.70
CA ALA A 19 -0.46 4.27 -14.87
C ALA A 19 -1.17 3.97 -16.20
N ALA A 20 -1.85 2.82 -16.33
CA ALA A 20 -2.62 2.47 -17.52
C ALA A 20 -3.82 3.40 -17.74
N ILE A 21 -4.53 3.71 -16.66
CA ILE A 21 -5.67 4.64 -16.68
C ILE A 21 -5.21 6.06 -17.05
N ALA A 22 -4.09 6.52 -16.47
CA ALA A 22 -3.49 7.81 -16.79
C ALA A 22 -3.06 7.91 -18.28
N LYS A 23 -2.60 6.80 -18.86
CA LYS A 23 -2.28 6.68 -20.29
C LYS A 23 -3.52 6.56 -21.19
N GLY A 24 -4.72 6.44 -20.63
CA GLY A 24 -5.97 6.33 -21.39
C GLY A 24 -6.31 4.92 -21.87
N GLN A 25 -5.62 3.89 -21.35
CA GLN A 25 -5.94 2.50 -21.65
C GLN A 25 -6.77 1.89 -20.51
N ALA A 26 -7.91 1.28 -20.85
CA ALA A 26 -8.73 0.58 -19.87
C ALA A 26 -7.94 -0.61 -19.28
N TYR A 27 -7.84 -0.66 -17.96
CA TYR A 27 -7.08 -1.71 -17.25
C TYR A 27 -8.04 -2.62 -16.50
N GLN A 28 -7.82 -3.93 -16.54
CA GLN A 28 -8.69 -4.91 -15.88
C GLN A 28 -7.93 -5.56 -14.70
N ILE A 29 -8.34 -5.26 -13.46
CA ILE A 29 -7.86 -5.95 -12.26
C ILE A 29 -8.89 -7.02 -11.90
N GLY A 30 -8.54 -8.28 -12.13
CA GLY A 30 -9.41 -9.42 -11.84
C GLY A 30 -10.75 -9.33 -12.60
N SER A 31 -11.87 -9.34 -11.86
CA SER A 31 -13.23 -9.23 -12.41
C SER A 31 -13.74 -7.79 -12.57
N ARG A 32 -12.98 -6.77 -12.15
CA ARG A 32 -13.39 -5.36 -12.24
C ARG A 32 -12.60 -4.64 -13.33
N ARG A 33 -13.34 -3.99 -14.24
CA ARG A 33 -12.80 -3.08 -15.26
C ARG A 33 -12.60 -1.71 -14.63
N LEU A 34 -11.38 -1.17 -14.70
CA LEU A 34 -11.07 0.18 -14.25
C LEU A 34 -11.06 1.12 -15.45
N GLU A 35 -11.99 2.07 -15.43
CA GLU A 35 -12.12 3.13 -16.44
C GLU A 35 -11.52 4.45 -15.94
N ARG A 36 -11.31 5.41 -16.85
CA ARG A 36 -10.72 6.72 -16.58
C ARG A 36 -11.42 7.51 -15.46
N ALA A 37 -12.72 7.32 -15.30
CA ALA A 37 -13.51 7.97 -14.26
C ALA A 37 -13.20 7.47 -12.83
N ASN A 38 -12.57 6.29 -12.68
CA ASN A 38 -12.38 5.64 -11.37
C ASN A 38 -11.01 5.89 -10.73
N LEU A 39 -10.27 6.89 -11.19
CA LEU A 39 -8.94 7.26 -10.67
C LEU A 39 -8.95 7.57 -9.16
N HIS A 40 -10.06 8.13 -8.66
CA HIS A 40 -10.25 8.35 -7.21
C HIS A 40 -10.24 7.04 -6.43
N GLN A 41 -11.00 6.03 -6.87
CA GLN A 41 -11.08 4.73 -6.20
C GLN A 41 -9.73 4.01 -6.21
N VAL A 42 -8.99 4.07 -7.32
CA VAL A 42 -7.64 3.48 -7.42
C VAL A 42 -6.69 4.12 -6.41
N ARG A 43 -6.72 5.45 -6.30
CA ARG A 43 -5.91 6.18 -5.32
C ARG A 43 -6.26 5.84 -3.88
N GLU A 44 -7.53 5.67 -3.56
CA GLU A 44 -7.97 5.21 -2.25
C GLU A 44 -7.45 3.80 -1.93
N GLN A 45 -7.51 2.88 -2.89
CA GLN A 45 -6.98 1.53 -2.71
C GLN A 45 -5.46 1.54 -2.53
N ILE A 46 -4.72 2.36 -3.27
CA ILE A 46 -3.28 2.54 -3.08
C ILE A 46 -2.97 3.04 -1.66
N LYS A 47 -3.73 4.02 -1.16
CA LYS A 47 -3.59 4.52 0.23
C LYS A 47 -3.87 3.43 1.26
N PHE A 48 -4.91 2.63 1.04
CA PHE A 48 -5.26 1.51 1.91
C PHE A 48 -4.12 0.49 2.01
N TRP A 49 -3.60 0.02 0.87
CA TRP A 49 -2.51 -0.96 0.84
C TRP A 49 -1.20 -0.40 1.40
N ARG A 50 -0.89 0.88 1.18
CA ARG A 50 0.25 1.54 1.84
C ARG A 50 0.11 1.56 3.35
N THR A 51 -1.08 1.88 3.87
CA THR A 51 -1.34 1.89 5.31
C THR A 51 -1.21 0.48 5.89
N GLU A 52 -1.69 -0.53 5.18
CA GLU A 52 -1.55 -1.93 5.61
C GLU A 52 -0.09 -2.41 5.57
N LEU A 53 0.68 -1.98 4.57
CA LEU A 53 2.13 -2.23 4.51
C LEU A 53 2.84 -1.58 5.70
N ASP A 54 2.54 -0.33 6.01
CA ASP A 54 3.11 0.38 7.16
C ASP A 54 2.70 -0.27 8.49
N ARG A 55 1.49 -0.80 8.61
CA ARG A 55 1.10 -1.58 9.81
C ARG A 55 1.92 -2.86 9.95
N VAL A 56 2.19 -3.55 8.85
CA VAL A 56 2.97 -4.81 8.86
C VAL A 56 4.46 -4.53 9.07
N GLU A 57 5.03 -3.49 8.45
CA GLU A 57 6.44 -3.11 8.60
C GLU A 57 6.72 -2.31 9.88
N GLY A 58 5.85 -1.37 10.23
CA GLY A 58 5.94 -0.50 11.42
C GLY A 58 5.82 -1.27 12.74
N ARG A 59 5.19 -2.45 12.74
CA ARG A 59 5.28 -3.40 13.87
C ARG A 59 6.73 -3.79 14.21
N LYS A 60 7.69 -3.65 13.29
CA LYS A 60 9.12 -3.89 13.57
C LYS A 60 9.84 -2.74 14.29
N LYS A 61 9.24 -1.54 14.40
CA LYS A 61 9.96 -0.32 14.86
C LYS A 61 9.61 0.21 16.25
N ARG A 62 9.04 -0.59 17.16
CA ARG A 62 8.99 -0.20 18.60
C ARG A 62 10.22 -0.72 19.35
N ARG A 63 11.39 -0.10 19.14
CA ARG A 63 12.51 -0.19 20.09
C ARG A 63 12.22 0.75 21.27
N VAL A 64 11.64 0.20 22.33
CA VAL A 64 11.58 0.90 23.63
C VAL A 64 13.00 0.96 24.17
N THR A 65 13.66 2.10 24.01
CA THR A 65 14.96 2.35 24.65
C THR A 65 14.68 2.92 26.04
N ARG A 66 14.80 2.09 27.07
CA ARG A 66 14.77 2.54 28.46
C ARG A 66 16.13 3.18 28.76
N ILE A 67 16.18 4.51 28.73
CA ILE A 67 17.34 5.25 29.26
C ILE A 67 17.23 5.19 30.77
N VAL A 68 18.15 4.46 31.41
CA VAL A 68 18.36 4.55 32.85
C VAL A 68 19.42 5.64 33.06
N PRO A 69 19.09 6.76 33.72
CA PRO A 69 20.14 7.66 34.18
C PRO A 69 20.94 6.91 35.25
N ARG A 70 22.14 6.46 34.88
CA ARG A 70 23.18 6.13 35.85
C ARG A 70 23.80 7.45 36.25
N ASP A 71 23.38 7.96 37.39
CA ASP A 71 24.09 9.03 38.07
C ASP A 71 25.35 8.44 38.73
N LEU A 72 26.36 9.31 38.83
CA LEU A 72 27.74 9.19 39.29
C LEU A 72 28.05 8.20 40.43
#